data_AF-A0A859CRU8-F1
#
_entry.id   AF-A0A859CRU8-F1
#
_cell.length_a   1.000
_cell.length_b   1.000
_cell.length_c   1.000
_cell.angle_alpha   90.00
_cell.angle_beta   90.00
_cell.angle_gamma   90.00
#
_symmetry.space_group_name_H-M   'P 1'
#
loop_
_entity.id
_entity.type
_entity.pdbx_description
1 polymer ?
#
loop_
_entity_poly.entity_id
_entity_poly.type
_entity_poly.pdbx_seq_one_letter_code
_entity_poly.pdbx_strand_id
1 'polypeptide(L)' 'MKILFPILLIVAVVGCSKKELYSNLQNNHAHSCQRLKSNQYDDCMSQYNDSYEDYTHKREGTLGK' A
#
# COMPACT_ATOMS: atom_id res chain seq x y z
N MET A 1 -14.36 -13.60 -32.92
CA MET A 1 -14.92 -12.67 -31.90
C MET A 1 -15.41 -13.34 -30.61
N LYS A 2 -15.90 -14.60 -30.64
CA LYS A 2 -16.44 -15.33 -29.48
C LYS A 2 -15.49 -15.45 -28.26
N ILE A 3 -14.18 -15.42 -28.51
CA ILE A 3 -13.11 -15.62 -27.51
C ILE A 3 -12.59 -14.32 -26.90
N LEU A 4 -12.97 -13.15 -27.42
CA LEU A 4 -12.51 -11.85 -26.90
C LEU A 4 -13.16 -11.50 -25.56
N PHE A 5 -14.41 -11.94 -25.36
CA PHE A 5 -15.18 -11.67 -24.15
C PHE A 5 -14.57 -12.30 -22.88
N PRO A 6 -14.17 -13.58 -22.85
CA PRO A 6 -13.51 -14.16 -21.68
C PRO A 6 -12.11 -13.56 -21.44
N ILE A 7 -11.39 -13.16 -22.49
CA ILE A 7 -10.06 -12.53 -22.35
C ILE A 7 -10.18 -11.16 -21.67
N LEU A 8 -11.18 -10.35 -22.05
CA LEU A 8 -11.42 -9.04 -21.44
C LEU A 8 -11.75 -9.14 -19.95
N LEU A 9 -12.49 -10.19 -19.53
CA LEU A 9 -12.80 -10.45 -18.12
C LEU A 9 -11.55 -10.80 -17.30
N ILE A 10 -10.59 -11.52 -17.89
CA ILE A 10 -9.33 -11.88 -17.21
C ILE A 10 -8.42 -10.65 -17.03
N VAL A 11 -8.40 -9.74 -18.00
CA VAL A 11 -7.59 -8.51 -17.89
C VAL A 11 -8.20 -7.51 -16.89
N ALA A 12 -9.51 -7.57 -16.64
CA ALA A 12 -10.17 -6.71 -15.68
C ALA A 12 -9.75 -6.98 -14.21
N VAL A 13 -9.21 -8.17 -13.89
CA VAL A 13 -8.82 -8.53 -12.52
C VAL A 13 -7.34 -8.29 -12.19
N VAL A 14 -6.50 -7.92 -13.17
CA VAL A 14 -5.04 -7.74 -12.95
C VAL A 14 -4.63 -6.32 -12.52
N GLY A 15 -5.57 -5.51 -12.03
CA GLY A 15 -5.39 -4.05 -11.91
C GLY A 15 -4.76 -3.50 -10.64
N CYS A 16 -4.47 -4.28 -9.59
CA CYS A 16 -3.92 -3.69 -8.36
C CYS A 16 -2.41 -3.45 -8.46
N SER A 17 -1.99 -2.18 -8.57
CA SER A 17 -0.58 -1.84 -8.47
C SER A 17 -0.06 -1.99 -7.02
N LYS A 18 1.19 -2.44 -6.87
CA LYS A 18 1.88 -2.49 -5.57
C LYS A 18 1.92 -1.11 -4.89
N LYS A 19 2.08 -0.05 -5.69
CA LYS A 19 2.10 1.34 -5.21
C LYS A 19 0.73 1.80 -4.70
N GLU A 20 -0.34 1.42 -5.38
CA GLU A 20 -1.71 1.74 -4.95
C GLU A 20 -2.08 0.98 -3.68
N LEU A 21 -1.72 -0.31 -3.59
CA LEU A 21 -1.89 -1.09 -2.37
C LEU A 21 -1.16 -0.44 -1.18
N TYR A 22 0.10 -0.05 -1.38
CA TYR A 22 0.87 0.66 -0.37
C TYR A 22 0.22 1.99 0.03
N SER A 23 -0.21 2.80 -0.94
CA SER A 23 -0.87 4.08 -0.66
C SER A 23 -2.15 3.91 0.16
N ASN A 24 -2.95 2.88 -0.14
CA ASN A 24 -4.16 2.58 0.62
C ASN A 24 -3.86 2.14 2.05
N LEU A 25 -2.82 1.31 2.22
CA LEU A 25 -2.35 0.93 3.55
C LEU A 25 -1.90 2.15 4.36
N GLN A 26 -1.11 3.02 3.75
CA GLN A 26 -0.60 4.24 4.37
C GLN A 26 -1.72 5.21 4.78
N ASN A 27 -2.75 5.35 3.93
CA ASN A 27 -3.94 6.12 4.25
C ASN A 27 -4.70 5.53 5.45
N ASN A 28 -4.82 4.21 5.53
CA ASN A 28 -5.46 3.54 6.67
C ASN A 28 -4.68 3.75 7.98
N HIS A 29 -3.34 3.74 7.93
CA HIS A 29 -2.50 4.09 9.07
C HIS A 29 -2.74 5.53 9.52
N ALA A 30 -2.75 6.49 8.59
CA ALA A 30 -3.03 7.89 8.89
C ALA A 30 -4.40 8.08 9.54
N HIS A 31 -5.44 7.45 9.00
CA HIS A 31 -6.79 7.47 9.60
C HIS A 31 -6.82 6.84 11.00
N SER A 32 -6.04 5.79 11.23
CA SER A 32 -5.94 5.16 12.55
C SER A 32 -5.27 6.10 13.56
N CYS A 33 -4.20 6.79 13.16
CA CYS A 33 -3.49 7.76 13.99
C CYS A 33 -4.37 8.98 14.33
N GLN A 34 -5.22 9.44 13.42
CA GLN A 34 -6.15 10.57 13.66
C GLN A 34 -7.10 10.35 14.84
N ARG A 35 -7.34 9.09 15.25
CA ARG A 35 -8.20 8.79 16.40
C ARG A 35 -7.49 8.89 17.74
N LEU A 36 -6.18 9.14 17.74
CA LEU A 36 -5.36 9.24 18.94
C LEU A 36 -5.31 10.67 19.48
N LYS A 37 -4.94 10.81 20.75
CA LYS A 37 -4.67 12.13 21.36
C LYS A 37 -3.42 12.75 20.75
N SER A 38 -3.30 14.07 20.77
CA SER A 38 -2.19 14.81 20.14
C SER A 38 -0.79 14.28 20.49
N ASN A 39 -0.55 13.89 21.75
CA ASN A 39 0.74 13.34 22.18
C ASN A 39 1.06 11.95 21.60
N GLN A 40 0.04 11.19 21.20
CA GLN A 40 0.17 9.86 20.60
C GLN A 40 0.07 9.91 19.06
N TYR A 41 -0.50 11.00 18.53
CA TYR A 41 -0.64 11.19 17.09
C TYR A 41 0.72 11.27 16.40
N ASP A 42 1.61 12.12 16.91
CA ASP A 42 2.93 12.33 16.30
C ASP A 42 3.76 11.03 16.34
N ASP A 43 3.78 10.34 17.48
CA ASP A 43 4.43 9.04 17.67
C ASP A 43 3.85 7.93 16.78
N CYS A 44 2.55 7.99 16.49
CA CYS A 44 1.89 7.06 15.58
C CYS A 44 2.27 7.35 14.13
N MET A 45 2.19 8.62 13.72
CA MET A 45 2.52 9.03 12.35
C MET A 45 4.00 8.78 12.02
N SER A 46 4.92 8.93 12.99
CA SER A 46 6.34 8.67 12.78
C SER A 46 6.66 7.21 12.46
N GLN A 47 5.79 6.26 12.83
CA GLN A 47 5.97 4.83 12.52
C GLN A 47 5.64 4.49 11.06
N TYR A 48 4.90 5.37 10.37
CA TYR A 48 4.40 5.12 9.02
C TYR A 48 4.80 6.26 8.07
N ASN A 49 6.04 6.75 8.15
CA ASN A 49 6.50 7.91 7.38
C ASN A 49 7.40 7.56 6.18
N ASP A 50 7.64 6.27 5.93
CA ASP A 50 8.47 5.82 4.81
C ASP A 50 7.87 6.27 3.47
N SER A 51 8.72 6.47 2.47
CA SER A 51 8.24 6.55 1.09
C SER A 51 7.96 5.15 0.53
N TYR A 52 7.21 5.05 -0.57
CA TYR A 52 7.00 3.77 -1.27
C TYR A 52 8.32 3.12 -1.70
N GLU A 53 9.30 3.93 -2.10
CA GLU A 53 10.62 3.50 -2.53
C GLU A 53 11.42 2.95 -1.34
N ASP A 54 11.45 3.67 -0.21
CA ASP A 54 12.11 3.23 1.01
C ASP A 54 11.50 1.94 1.54
N TYR A 55 10.17 1.87 1.59
CA TYR A 55 9.44 0.68 1.98
C TYR A 55 9.80 -0.52 1.09
N THR A 56 9.85 -0.31 -0.23
CA THR A 56 10.18 -1.37 -1.20
C THR A 56 11.61 -1.85 -1.01
N HIS A 57 12.56 -0.93 -0.91
CA HIS A 57 13.97 -1.24 -0.69
C HIS A 57 14.20 -1.97 0.64
N LYS A 58 13.59 -1.51 1.74
CA LYS A 58 13.64 -2.20 3.05
C LYS A 58 13.07 -3.61 2.96
N ARG A 59 11.91 -3.78 2.31
CA ARG A 59 11.26 -5.08 2.14
C ARG A 59 12.16 -6.05 1.36
N GLU A 60 12.70 -5.61 0.22
CA GLU A 60 13.58 -6.44 -0.62
C GLU A 60 14.89 -6.78 0.08
N GLY A 61 15.49 -5.82 0.78
CA GLY A 61 16.71 -6.05 1.57
C GLY A 61 16.50 -6.95 2.79
N THR A 62 15.26 -7.09 3.30
CA THR A 62 14.91 -8.01 4.40
C THR A 62 14.60 -9.41 3.88
N LEU A 63 14.06 -9.54 2.68
CA LEU A 63 13.73 -10.83 2.04
C LEU A 63 14.93 -11.49 1.34
N GLY A 64 16.04 -10.77 1.18
CA GLY A 64 17.29 -11.25 0.56
C GLY A 64 18.33 -11.82 1.52
N LYS A 65 17.97 -12.11 2.77
CA LYS A 65 18.84 -12.73 3.80
C LYS A 65 18.32 -14.09 4.24
#